data_AF-A0AAN1JMK9-F1
#
_entry.id   AF-A0AAN1JMK9-F1
#
_cell.length_a   1.000
_cell.length_b   1.000
_cell.length_c   1.000
_cell.angle_alpha   90.00
_cell.angle_beta   90.00
_cell.angle_gamma   90.00
#
_symmetry.space_group_name_H-M   'P 1'
#
loop_
_entity.id
_entity.type
_entity.pdbx_description
1 polymer ?
#
loop_
_entity_poly.entity_id
_entity_poly.type
_entity_poly.pdbx_seq_one_letter_code
_entity_poly.pdbx_strand_id
1 'polypeptide(L)'
;MHTLTLEQLRATTDAGGVAGVTLKAQGGAFYVQVDTRNGGEAILAKARSSEPRGFGNPAQALTLLRGLGLAVGSFDVKDWNPDDRETTRTRPDRAEALKRTHEAAEHDKWFRAQVEQGLAEADDPNTEWVPHDVVKDDMQRQREALKARIAGGNK
;
A
#
# COMPACT_ATOMS: atom_id res chain seq x y z
N MET A 1 -8.43 26.56 -20.51
CA MET A 1 -8.73 25.29 -19.81
C MET A 1 -9.02 25.59 -18.35
N HIS A 2 -10.21 25.24 -17.88
CA HIS A 2 -10.56 25.35 -16.47
C HIS A 2 -10.06 24.12 -15.71
N THR A 3 -9.83 24.26 -14.41
CA THR A 3 -9.50 23.12 -13.55
C THR A 3 -10.51 22.99 -12.43
N LEU A 4 -10.76 21.75 -12.01
CA LEU A 4 -11.66 21.41 -10.91
C LEU A 4 -10.87 20.65 -9.86
N THR A 5 -10.97 21.07 -8.61
CA THR A 5 -10.49 20.27 -7.49
C THR A 5 -11.35 19.01 -7.34
N LEU A 6 -10.88 18.02 -6.58
CA LEU A 6 -11.64 16.81 -6.32
C LEU A 6 -13.00 17.10 -5.67
N GLU A 7 -13.06 18.08 -4.77
CA GLU A 7 -14.30 18.49 -4.10
C GLU A 7 -15.27 19.14 -5.10
N GLN A 8 -14.78 20.00 -5.98
CA GLN A 8 -15.60 20.61 -7.03
C GLN A 8 -16.11 19.58 -8.03
N LEU A 9 -15.27 18.61 -8.43
CA LEU A 9 -15.69 17.51 -9.30
C LEU A 9 -16.76 16.65 -8.62
N ARG A 10 -16.61 16.35 -7.34
CA ARG A 10 -17.62 15.61 -6.56
C ARG A 10 -18.94 16.38 -6.54
N ALA A 11 -18.93 17.64 -6.13
CA ALA A 11 -20.13 18.48 -6.10
C ALA A 11 -20.81 18.59 -7.48
N THR A 12 -20.01 18.68 -8.56
CA THR A 12 -20.52 18.72 -9.94
C THR A 12 -21.14 17.39 -10.35
N THR A 13 -20.56 16.27 -9.92
CA THR A 13 -21.09 14.93 -10.19
C THR A 13 -22.38 14.68 -9.43
N ASP A 14 -22.42 15.04 -8.15
CA ASP A 14 -23.62 14.91 -7.29
C ASP A 14 -24.78 15.77 -7.82
N ALA A 15 -24.47 16.95 -8.38
CA ALA A 15 -25.44 17.81 -9.04
C ALA A 15 -25.83 17.33 -10.47
N GLY A 16 -25.26 16.24 -10.97
CA GLY A 16 -25.50 15.73 -12.33
C GLY A 16 -24.96 16.64 -13.44
N GLY A 17 -24.03 17.53 -13.13
CA GLY A 17 -23.44 18.50 -14.05
C GLY A 17 -22.36 17.94 -14.97
N VAL A 18 -21.91 16.71 -14.75
CA VAL A 18 -20.94 16.02 -15.62
C VAL A 18 -21.66 15.39 -16.82
N ALA A 19 -21.21 15.72 -18.02
CA ALA A 19 -21.67 15.13 -19.28
C ALA A 19 -20.82 13.93 -19.69
N GLY A 20 -19.52 13.98 -19.41
CA GLY A 20 -18.59 12.92 -19.75
C GLY A 20 -17.25 13.07 -19.02
N VAL A 21 -16.48 11.99 -19.03
CA VAL A 21 -15.08 12.01 -18.59
C VAL A 21 -14.21 11.29 -19.61
N THR A 22 -13.04 11.89 -19.85
CA THR A 22 -12.01 11.32 -20.73
C THR A 22 -10.73 11.16 -19.92
N LEU A 23 -10.20 9.93 -19.86
CA LEU A 23 -8.87 9.68 -19.31
C LEU A 23 -7.84 9.91 -20.42
N LYS A 24 -7.16 11.06 -20.38
CA LYS A 24 -6.17 11.46 -21.38
C LYS A 24 -4.76 11.09 -20.93
N ALA A 25 -4.03 10.34 -21.75
CA ALA A 25 -2.61 10.10 -21.58
C ALA A 25 -1.83 11.23 -22.24
N GLN A 26 -0.85 11.77 -21.54
CA GLN A 26 0.03 12.82 -22.05
C GLN A 26 1.43 12.65 -21.47
N GLY A 27 2.41 12.40 -22.33
CA GLY A 27 3.76 12.02 -21.91
C GLY A 27 3.72 10.76 -21.04
N GLY A 28 4.36 10.81 -19.88
CA GLY A 28 4.42 9.69 -18.92
C GLY A 28 3.30 9.64 -17.88
N ALA A 29 2.26 10.46 -17.98
CA ALA A 29 1.16 10.50 -17.01
C ALA A 29 -0.23 10.48 -17.66
N PHE A 30 -1.23 10.16 -16.84
CA PHE A 30 -2.66 10.20 -17.19
C PHE A 30 -3.34 11.37 -16.47
N TYR A 31 -4.28 12.02 -17.13
CA TYR A 31 -5.03 13.16 -16.63
C TYR A 31 -6.52 12.91 -16.87
N VAL A 32 -7.34 13.39 -15.93
CA VAL A 32 -8.81 13.29 -16.04
C VAL A 32 -9.32 14.59 -16.62
N GLN A 33 -9.85 14.54 -17.83
CA GLN A 33 -10.67 15.58 -18.43
C GLN A 33 -12.14 15.30 -18.13
N VAL A 34 -12.89 16.36 -17.86
CA VAL A 34 -14.30 16.35 -17.48
C VAL A 34 -15.03 17.30 -18.40
N ASP A 35 -16.02 16.78 -19.10
CA ASP A 35 -16.92 17.57 -19.94
C ASP A 35 -18.17 17.86 -19.11
N THR A 36 -18.51 19.14 -18.96
CA THR A 36 -19.67 19.57 -18.17
C THR A 36 -20.87 19.84 -19.07
N ARG A 37 -22.08 19.65 -18.54
CA ARG A 37 -23.33 19.79 -19.31
C ARG A 37 -23.60 21.21 -19.82
N ASN A 38 -22.95 22.23 -19.25
CA ASN A 38 -22.99 23.60 -19.75
C ASN A 38 -22.01 23.88 -20.90
N GLY A 39 -21.38 22.83 -21.46
CA GLY A 39 -20.42 22.95 -22.57
C GLY A 39 -19.01 23.34 -22.16
N GLY A 40 -18.71 23.30 -20.85
CA GLY A 40 -17.36 23.53 -20.34
C GLY A 40 -16.50 22.28 -20.38
N GLU A 41 -15.19 22.47 -20.59
CA GLU A 41 -14.19 21.43 -20.38
C GLU A 41 -13.31 21.80 -19.19
N ALA A 42 -13.09 20.84 -18.30
CA ALA A 42 -12.23 21.01 -17.15
C ALA A 42 -11.27 19.84 -16.96
N ILE A 43 -10.13 20.10 -16.32
CA ILE A 43 -9.16 19.07 -15.93
C ILE A 43 -9.14 18.94 -14.41
N LEU A 44 -9.09 17.70 -13.91
CA LEU A 44 -8.93 17.45 -12.48
C LEU A 44 -7.58 18.00 -12.01
N ALA A 45 -7.62 18.89 -11.02
CA ALA A 45 -6.46 19.49 -10.40
C ALA A 45 -6.04 18.80 -9.10
N LYS A 46 -4.82 19.12 -8.64
CA LYS A 46 -4.33 18.76 -7.31
C LYS A 46 -5.18 19.42 -6.22
N ALA A 47 -5.23 18.83 -5.03
CA ALA A 47 -6.13 19.30 -3.96
C ALA A 47 -5.87 20.74 -3.47
N ARG A 48 -4.64 21.24 -3.58
CA ARG A 48 -4.22 22.55 -3.06
C ARG A 48 -3.57 23.44 -4.14
N SER A 49 -3.81 23.16 -5.42
CA SER A 49 -3.21 23.87 -6.54
C SER A 49 -4.11 23.77 -7.76
N SER A 50 -4.04 24.75 -8.66
CA SER A 50 -4.68 24.70 -9.98
C SER A 50 -3.96 23.80 -10.97
N GLU A 51 -2.81 23.24 -10.60
CA GLU A 51 -2.05 22.30 -11.43
C GLU A 51 -2.85 21.02 -11.72
N PRO A 52 -2.85 20.53 -12.97
CA PRO A 52 -3.41 19.24 -13.34
C PRO A 52 -2.87 18.09 -12.48
N ARG A 53 -3.78 17.24 -12.03
CA ARG A 53 -3.45 16.03 -11.29
C ARG A 53 -3.06 14.92 -12.26
N GLY A 54 -1.76 14.74 -12.44
CA GLY A 54 -1.21 13.59 -13.16
C GLY A 54 -1.24 12.31 -12.32
N PHE A 55 -1.61 11.20 -12.95
CA PHE A 55 -1.56 9.85 -12.41
C PHE A 55 -0.52 9.05 -13.17
N GLY A 56 0.46 8.45 -12.49
CA GLY A 56 1.45 7.58 -13.15
C GLY A 56 0.87 6.21 -13.56
N ASN A 57 -0.19 5.78 -12.89
CA ASN A 57 -0.92 4.55 -13.15
C ASN A 57 -2.41 4.86 -13.44
N PRO A 58 -2.96 4.45 -14.60
CA PRO A 58 -4.35 4.75 -14.97
C PRO A 58 -5.36 4.10 -14.04
N ALA A 59 -5.05 2.95 -13.42
CA ALA A 59 -5.94 2.28 -12.48
C ALA A 59 -6.27 3.14 -11.24
N GLN A 60 -5.35 4.02 -10.83
CA GLN A 60 -5.60 4.96 -9.73
C GLN A 60 -6.62 6.03 -10.12
N ALA A 61 -6.56 6.53 -11.36
CA ALA A 61 -7.56 7.46 -11.87
C ALA A 61 -8.93 6.79 -11.98
N LEU A 62 -8.99 5.56 -12.49
CA LEU A 62 -10.23 4.78 -12.59
C LEU A 62 -10.85 4.50 -11.21
N THR A 63 -10.04 4.15 -10.22
CA THR A 63 -10.50 3.94 -8.83
C THR A 63 -11.13 5.22 -8.26
N LEU A 64 -10.50 6.37 -8.52
CA LEU A 64 -11.03 7.67 -8.12
C LEU A 64 -12.35 7.97 -8.83
N LEU A 65 -12.43 7.80 -10.15
CA LEU A 65 -13.64 8.03 -10.94
C LEU A 65 -14.80 7.13 -10.49
N ARG A 66 -14.54 5.84 -10.27
CA ARG A 66 -15.51 4.90 -9.69
C ARG A 66 -16.02 5.37 -8.34
N GLY A 67 -15.13 5.85 -7.47
CA GLY A 67 -15.50 6.39 -6.15
C GLY A 67 -16.36 7.65 -6.20
N LEU A 68 -16.38 8.35 -7.33
CA LEU A 68 -17.26 9.50 -7.59
C LEU A 68 -18.56 9.10 -8.31
N GLY A 69 -18.76 7.83 -8.65
CA GLY A 69 -19.92 7.40 -9.44
C GLY A 69 -19.78 7.62 -10.95
N LEU A 70 -18.61 8.04 -11.43
CA LEU A 70 -18.30 8.23 -12.84
C LEU A 70 -17.82 6.90 -13.44
N ALA A 71 -18.76 5.98 -13.63
CA ALA A 71 -18.47 4.59 -14.02
C ALA A 71 -18.18 4.40 -15.52
N VAL A 72 -18.65 5.32 -16.37
CA VAL A 72 -18.50 5.25 -17.83
C VAL A 72 -17.78 6.50 -18.32
N GLY A 73 -16.85 6.31 -19.25
CA GLY A 73 -16.07 7.37 -19.87
C GLY A 73 -15.29 6.87 -21.07
N SER A 74 -14.50 7.75 -21.66
CA SER A 74 -13.61 7.46 -22.78
C SER A 74 -12.15 7.53 -22.34
N PHE A 75 -11.26 7.09 -23.23
CA PHE A 75 -9.82 7.23 -23.07
C PHE A 75 -9.24 7.86 -24.33
N ASP A 76 -8.25 8.73 -24.15
CA ASP A 76 -7.43 9.26 -25.23
C ASP A 76 -5.97 8.95 -24.91
N VAL A 77 -5.35 8.08 -25.71
CA VAL A 77 -3.96 7.62 -25.49
C VAL A 77 -3.02 8.06 -26.60
N LYS A 78 -3.43 9.02 -27.44
CA LYS A 78 -2.63 9.47 -28.60
C LYS A 78 -1.25 10.00 -28.22
N ASP A 79 -1.17 10.70 -27.10
CA ASP A 79 0.06 11.36 -26.62
C ASP A 79 0.79 10.56 -25.53
N TRP A 80 0.57 9.24 -25.45
CA TRP A 80 1.24 8.39 -24.46
C TRP A 80 2.70 8.11 -24.83
N ASN A 81 3.62 8.49 -23.94
CA ASN A 81 5.03 8.15 -24.04
C ASN A 81 5.55 7.61 -22.69
N PRO A 82 5.80 6.29 -22.57
CA PRO A 82 6.23 5.70 -21.30
C PRO A 82 7.63 6.17 -20.86
N ASP A 83 8.46 6.66 -21.78
CA ASP A 83 9.83 7.11 -21.49
C ASP A 83 9.85 8.50 -20.83
N ASP A 84 8.79 9.29 -21.00
CA ASP A 84 8.61 10.61 -20.37
C ASP A 84 8.10 10.51 -18.92
N ARG A 85 8.02 9.30 -18.35
CA ARG A 85 7.65 9.10 -16.95
C ARG A 85 8.69 9.77 -16.07
N GLU A 86 8.29 10.81 -15.34
CA GLU A 86 9.06 11.35 -14.23
C GLU A 86 9.37 10.21 -13.23
N THR A 87 10.59 9.69 -13.31
CA THR A 87 11.13 8.64 -12.43
C THR A 87 11.31 9.12 -10.99
N THR A 88 11.10 10.42 -10.75
CA THR A 88 11.33 11.18 -9.52
C THR A 88 10.44 10.79 -8.34
N ARG A 89 9.44 9.92 -8.53
CA ARG A 89 8.51 9.47 -7.47
C ARG A 89 8.71 8.04 -6.98
N THR A 90 9.85 7.42 -7.26
CA THR A 90 10.29 6.26 -6.45
C THR A 90 10.84 6.80 -5.14
N ARG A 91 9.97 7.09 -4.16
CA ARG A 91 10.41 7.33 -2.78
C ARG A 91 10.75 5.95 -2.17
N PRO A 92 12.02 5.63 -1.89
CA PRO A 92 12.42 4.32 -1.33
C PRO A 92 11.67 3.99 -0.02
N ASP A 93 11.32 5.04 0.71
CA ASP A 93 10.55 5.07 1.95
C ASP A 93 9.21 4.30 1.90
N ARG A 94 8.47 4.33 0.78
CA ARG A 94 7.15 3.67 0.71
C ARG A 94 7.25 2.16 0.51
N ALA A 95 8.24 1.70 -0.24
CA ALA A 95 8.50 0.28 -0.43
C ALA A 95 9.03 -0.35 0.87
N GLU A 96 9.91 0.36 1.58
CA GLU A 96 10.34 -0.05 2.92
C GLU A 96 9.21 -0.02 3.94
N ALA A 97 8.36 1.00 3.94
CA ALA A 97 7.22 1.06 4.83
C ALA A 97 6.22 -0.09 4.57
N LEU A 98 5.93 -0.40 3.31
CA LEU A 98 5.09 -1.54 2.95
C LEU A 98 5.72 -2.87 3.35
N LYS A 99 7.03 -3.05 3.09
CA LYS A 99 7.77 -4.24 3.51
C LYS A 99 7.73 -4.43 5.03
N ARG A 100 7.96 -3.36 5.81
CA ARG A 100 7.86 -3.39 7.28
C ARG A 100 6.45 -3.75 7.75
N THR A 101 5.40 -3.25 7.10
CA THR A 101 4.01 -3.62 7.46
C THR A 101 3.69 -5.08 7.15
N HIS A 102 4.21 -5.62 6.04
CA HIS A 102 4.02 -7.04 5.71
C HIS A 102 4.82 -7.96 6.63
N GLU A 103 6.08 -7.64 6.92
CA GLU A 103 6.91 -8.40 7.86
C GLU A 103 6.30 -8.41 9.27
N ALA A 104 5.75 -7.27 9.72
CA ALA A 104 5.06 -7.20 11.01
C ALA A 104 3.79 -8.05 11.05
N ALA A 105 3.01 -8.08 9.96
CA ALA A 105 1.78 -8.88 9.88
C ALA A 105 2.06 -10.39 9.84
N GLU A 106 3.08 -10.82 9.10
CA GLU A 106 3.48 -12.24 9.04
C GLU A 106 4.07 -12.70 10.38
N HIS A 107 4.88 -11.86 11.04
CA HIS A 107 5.39 -12.18 12.38
C HIS A 107 4.28 -12.24 13.43
N ASP A 108 3.32 -11.32 13.41
CA ASP A 108 2.16 -11.35 14.32
C ASP A 108 1.30 -12.61 14.11
N LYS A 109 1.08 -13.01 12.86
CA LYS A 109 0.36 -14.24 12.52
C LYS A 109 1.11 -15.49 13.01
N TRP A 110 2.41 -15.57 12.75
CA TRP A 110 3.24 -16.66 13.26
C TRP A 110 3.24 -16.71 14.79
N PHE A 111 3.42 -15.56 15.45
CA PHE A 111 3.44 -15.46 16.91
C PHE A 111 2.11 -15.92 17.52
N ARG A 112 0.98 -15.49 16.97
CA ARG A 112 -0.34 -15.96 17.43
C ARG A 112 -0.51 -17.47 17.26
N ALA A 113 -0.06 -18.02 16.13
CA ALA A 113 -0.11 -19.47 15.92
C ALA A 113 0.76 -20.24 16.94
N GLN A 114 1.94 -19.71 17.29
CA GLN A 114 2.80 -20.31 18.33
C GLN A 114 2.17 -20.21 19.72
N VAL A 115 1.52 -19.08 20.05
CA VAL A 115 0.81 -18.91 21.32
C VAL A 115 -0.38 -19.86 21.42
N GLU A 116 -1.17 -19.98 20.35
CA GLU A 116 -2.32 -20.88 20.29
C GLU A 116 -1.89 -22.34 20.43
N GLN A 117 -0.79 -22.73 19.76
CA GLN A 117 -0.19 -24.05 19.93
C GLN A 117 0.26 -24.28 21.39
N GLY A 118 0.98 -23.32 22.00
CA GLY A 118 1.44 -23.46 23.38
C GLY A 118 0.30 -23.53 24.41
N LEU A 119 -0.82 -22.85 24.16
CA LEU A 119 -2.03 -22.97 24.98
C LEU A 119 -2.67 -24.36 24.82
N ALA A 120 -2.79 -24.86 23.59
CA ALA A 120 -3.34 -26.19 23.34
C ALA A 120 -2.49 -27.29 23.99
N GLU A 121 -1.16 -27.18 23.92
CA GLU A 121 -0.23 -28.08 24.61
C GLU A 121 -0.37 -27.96 26.13
N ALA A 122 -0.50 -26.75 26.68
CA ALA A 122 -0.70 -26.56 28.11
C ALA A 122 -2.03 -27.16 28.63
N ASP A 123 -3.08 -27.12 27.81
CA ASP A 123 -4.41 -27.64 28.15
C ASP A 123 -4.55 -29.16 27.93
N ASP A 124 -3.60 -29.83 27.25
CA ASP A 124 -3.62 -31.28 27.06
C ASP A 124 -3.33 -32.02 28.39
N PRO A 125 -4.23 -32.90 28.86
CA PRO A 125 -4.04 -33.64 30.11
C PRO A 125 -2.84 -34.60 30.09
N ASN A 126 -2.28 -34.91 28.92
CA ASN A 126 -1.09 -35.76 28.78
C ASN A 126 0.22 -34.97 28.78
N THR A 127 0.17 -33.64 28.93
CA THR A 127 1.37 -32.81 28.87
C THR A 127 2.28 -33.02 30.08
N GLU A 128 3.52 -33.38 29.78
CA GLU A 128 4.58 -33.53 30.78
C GLU A 128 5.19 -32.16 31.10
N TRP A 129 4.84 -31.61 32.27
CA TRP A 129 5.39 -30.36 32.75
C TRP A 129 6.80 -30.54 33.32
N VAL A 130 7.76 -29.78 32.81
CA VAL A 130 9.14 -29.78 33.31
C VAL A 130 9.27 -28.79 34.48
N PRO A 131 9.77 -29.21 35.66
CA PRO A 131 10.02 -28.30 36.77
C PRO A 131 11.04 -27.21 36.42
N HIS A 132 10.83 -26.01 36.94
CA HIS A 132 11.67 -24.83 36.65
C HIS A 132 13.16 -25.05 36.93
N ASP A 133 13.50 -25.76 38.01
CA ASP A 133 14.89 -25.99 38.37
C ASP A 133 15.61 -26.91 37.38
N VAL A 134 14.90 -27.89 36.80
CA VAL A 134 15.44 -28.75 35.74
C VAL A 134 15.76 -27.93 34.48
N VAL A 135 14.90 -26.99 34.12
CA VAL A 135 15.13 -26.08 32.99
C VAL A 135 16.33 -25.17 33.24
N LYS A 136 16.50 -24.66 34.47
CA LYS A 136 17.66 -23.82 34.84
C LYS A 136 18.98 -24.59 34.71
N ASP A 137 19.02 -25.80 35.25
CA ASP A 137 20.22 -26.65 35.20
C ASP A 137 20.56 -27.00 33.75
N ASP A 138 19.56 -27.29 32.92
CA ASP A 138 19.78 -27.53 31.49
C ASP A 138 20.34 -26.31 30.76
N MET A 139 19.73 -25.14 30.94
CA MET A 139 20.19 -23.89 30.36
C MET A 139 21.61 -23.52 30.80
N GLN A 140 21.97 -23.81 32.06
CA GLN A 140 23.32 -23.60 32.57
C GLN A 140 24.34 -24.49 31.85
N ARG A 141 24.05 -25.79 31.72
CA ARG A 141 24.88 -26.74 30.97
C ARG A 141 25.06 -26.31 29.50
N GLN A 142 23.98 -25.91 28.84
CA GLN A 142 24.04 -25.42 27.45
C GLN A 142 24.92 -24.17 27.31
N ARG A 143 24.83 -23.22 28.25
CA ARG A 143 25.67 -22.02 28.28
C ARG A 143 27.15 -22.34 28.47
N GLU A 144 27.47 -23.25 29.37
CA GLU A 144 28.86 -23.68 29.63
C GLU A 144 29.46 -24.37 28.40
N ALA A 145 28.70 -25.28 27.77
CA ALA A 145 29.11 -25.93 26.53
C ALA A 145 29.33 -24.93 25.38
N LEU A 146 28.43 -23.94 25.23
CA LEU A 146 28.58 -22.88 24.23
C LEU A 146 29.83 -22.04 24.48
N LYS A 147 30.09 -21.67 25.74
CA LYS A 147 31.32 -20.93 26.13
C LYS A 147 32.58 -21.73 25.81
N ALA A 148 32.60 -23.03 26.13
CA ALA A 148 33.72 -23.91 25.81
C ALA A 148 33.94 -24.00 24.28
N ARG A 149 32.87 -24.06 23.48
CA ARG A 149 32.97 -24.06 22.01
C ARG A 149 33.53 -22.75 21.46
N ILE A 150 33.08 -21.60 21.98
CA ILE A 150 33.60 -20.28 21.57
C ILE A 150 35.08 -20.16 21.95
N ALA A 151 35.47 -20.62 23.14
CA ALA A 151 36.87 -20.60 23.58
C ALA A 151 37.76 -21.58 22.78
N GLY A 152 37.21 -22.74 22.40
CA GLY A 152 37.92 -23.76 21.62
C GLY A 152 38.02 -23.47 20.11
N GLY A 153 37.11 -22.67 19.55
CA GLY A 153 37.12 -22.25 18.14
C GLY A 153 38.04 -21.06 17.82
N ASN A 154 38.80 -20.56 18.81
CA ASN A 154 39.74 -19.45 18.67
C ASN A 154 41.21 -19.92 18.70
N LYS A 155 41.48 -21.14 18.23
CA LYS A 155 42.83 -21.72 18.04
C LYS A 155 43.02 -22.18 16.61
#